data_AF-A0A7W0JIH3-F1
#
_entry.id   AF-A0A7W0JIH3-F1
#
_cell.length_a   1.000
_cell.length_b   1.000
_cell.length_c   1.000
_cell.angle_alpha   90.00
_cell.angle_beta   90.00
_cell.angle_gamma   90.00
#
_symmetry.space_group_name_H-M   'P 1'
#
loop_
_entity.id
_entity.type
_entity.pdbx_description
1 polymer ?
#
loop_
_entity_poly.entity_id
_entity_poly.type
_entity_poly.pdbx_seq_one_letter_code
_entity_poly.pdbx_strand_id
1 'polypeptide(L)'
;MAAEDLNVPGGAAGSGGTPPARGPEDERVAATIGNWKRKLLDVSKRNRALSFKPNKVTTIAIVDEQPAEVFRHLYLQERQMRFLPAQPEADAHPTLPVAPAGADAAGGVAGAEIEEGGPSPDFIPYATSELGARHTDDRLQTSALAESLDKSLRRIADQAQASLEEQGVNTLFLALGMLHYKESPSSEEMFRAPLVLLPVSLQRKSARAGYTAGATDDDPMVNPALAEYLRRSFGITLPDLPDLTNLPEQYDLQQLFVETTAAVANQAGWQVKTDIYLSFFSFQKFVMYKDLEVNAAAFGAHPLVRQVILRSGSSLRALPDEIRAAELDEEFPPEGTAQVVNADSSQLRAILAVSRNHDLVLEGPPGTGKSQTITNLIAQALSESKSVLFVAEKMAALEVVHSRLVEAGLGEFCLELHSTKANKRAVMRELAAALDASLQRPRTEEAATARIGAVRDELTAYARAVHEPFCT
;
A
#
# COMPACT_ATOMS: atom_id res chain seq x y z
N MET A 1 -4.17 45.97 6.41
CA MET A 1 -5.64 46.01 6.37
C MET A 1 -6.10 44.69 6.99
N ALA A 2 -6.90 44.78 8.07
CA ALA A 2 -7.34 43.76 9.05
C ALA A 2 -7.34 42.29 8.55
N ALA A 3 -6.77 41.28 9.25
CA ALA A 3 -6.96 40.82 10.63
C ALA A 3 -8.41 40.41 10.95
N GLU A 4 -8.73 39.12 10.75
CA GLU A 4 -9.82 38.43 11.46
C GLU A 4 -9.27 37.11 12.01
N ASP A 5 -9.01 37.13 13.32
CA ASP A 5 -8.68 36.00 14.18
C ASP A 5 -9.90 35.09 14.35
N LEU A 6 -9.77 33.82 14.02
CA LEU A 6 -10.73 32.78 14.42
C LEU A 6 -10.51 32.45 15.90
N ASN A 7 -11.34 33.11 16.71
CA ASN A 7 -11.50 32.98 18.15
C ASN A 7 -11.77 31.52 18.59
N VAL A 8 -10.78 30.90 19.24
CA VAL A 8 -10.97 29.69 20.06
C VAL A 8 -11.33 30.14 21.47
N PRO A 9 -12.51 29.79 22.03
CA PRO A 9 -12.82 30.18 23.40
C PRO A 9 -11.95 29.37 24.36
N GLY A 10 -11.18 30.08 25.17
CA GLY A 10 -10.37 29.53 26.25
C GLY A 10 -11.23 28.78 27.27
N GLY A 11 -11.00 27.48 27.36
CA GLY A 11 -11.54 26.64 28.42
C GLY A 11 -10.83 26.93 29.73
N ALA A 12 -11.60 27.41 30.71
CA ALA A 12 -11.16 27.63 32.08
C ALA A 12 -10.55 26.36 32.68
N ALA A 13 -9.39 26.51 33.32
CA ALA A 13 -8.81 25.51 34.20
C ALA A 13 -9.72 25.33 35.43
N GLY A 14 -10.60 24.32 35.38
CA GLY A 14 -11.47 23.92 36.47
C GLY A 14 -11.24 22.44 36.81
N SER A 15 -10.76 22.21 38.04
CA SER A 15 -10.86 21.00 38.88
C SER A 15 -10.74 19.61 38.22
N GLY A 16 -9.77 18.83 38.70
CA GLY A 16 -9.56 17.42 38.37
C GLY A 16 -10.78 16.51 38.56
N GLY A 17 -11.65 16.49 37.56
CA GLY A 17 -12.67 15.47 37.37
C GLY A 17 -12.07 14.29 36.62
N THR A 18 -12.13 13.11 37.25
CA THR A 18 -11.98 11.82 36.57
C THR A 18 -12.81 11.84 35.27
N PRO A 19 -12.25 11.44 34.10
CA PRO A 19 -13.03 11.38 32.88
C PRO A 19 -14.30 10.54 33.13
N PRO A 20 -15.47 10.94 32.57
CA PRO A 20 -16.71 10.23 32.81
C PRO A 20 -16.53 8.74 32.50
N ALA A 21 -17.02 7.88 33.39
CA ALA A 21 -16.94 6.43 33.23
C ALA A 21 -17.54 6.05 31.87
N ARG A 22 -16.74 5.40 31.02
CA ARG A 22 -17.18 4.95 29.69
C ARG A 22 -18.34 3.97 29.86
N GLY A 23 -19.38 4.12 29.05
CA GLY A 23 -20.48 3.17 29.05
C GLY A 23 -20.01 1.76 28.62
N PRO A 24 -20.74 0.69 28.97
CA PRO A 24 -20.37 -0.69 28.63
C PRO A 24 -20.18 -0.92 27.13
N GLU A 25 -20.89 -0.16 26.28
CA GLU A 25 -20.70 -0.19 24.83
C GLU A 25 -19.36 0.40 24.39
N ASP A 26 -18.94 1.51 25.01
CA ASP A 26 -17.69 2.19 24.67
C ASP A 26 -16.47 1.36 25.10
N GLU A 27 -16.58 0.65 26.21
CA GLU A 27 -15.57 -0.32 26.64
C GLU A 27 -15.43 -1.48 25.63
N ARG A 28 -16.57 -2.01 25.14
CA ARG A 28 -16.56 -3.07 24.12
C ARG A 28 -15.98 -2.59 22.79
N VAL A 29 -16.28 -1.36 22.38
CA VAL A 29 -15.69 -0.73 21.19
C VAL A 29 -14.18 -0.59 21.36
N ALA A 30 -13.72 -0.01 22.46
CA ALA A 30 -12.30 0.16 22.75
C ALA A 30 -11.55 -1.19 22.80
N ALA A 31 -12.12 -2.21 23.46
CA ALA A 31 -11.55 -3.54 23.53
C ALA A 31 -11.43 -4.21 22.15
N THR A 32 -12.43 -4.03 21.30
CA THR A 32 -12.44 -4.58 19.93
C THR A 32 -11.38 -3.90 19.06
N ILE A 33 -11.29 -2.57 19.11
CA ILE A 33 -10.24 -1.81 18.41
C ILE A 33 -8.85 -2.25 18.90
N GLY A 34 -8.67 -2.41 20.21
CA GLY A 34 -7.42 -2.92 20.78
C GLY A 34 -7.07 -4.34 20.33
N ASN A 35 -8.06 -5.19 20.07
CA ASN A 35 -7.85 -6.51 19.47
C ASN A 35 -7.43 -6.41 17.99
N TRP A 36 -8.09 -5.55 17.20
CA TRP A 36 -7.71 -5.33 15.79
C TRP A 36 -6.30 -4.78 15.66
N LYS A 37 -5.92 -3.79 16.49
CA LYS A 37 -4.54 -3.28 16.59
C LYS A 37 -3.53 -4.42 16.82
N ARG A 38 -3.79 -5.30 17.78
CA ARG A 38 -2.91 -6.46 18.06
C ARG A 38 -2.84 -7.46 16.90
N LYS A 39 -3.92 -7.64 16.13
CA LYS A 39 -3.95 -8.55 14.96
C LYS A 39 -3.22 -7.97 13.74
N LEU A 40 -3.20 -6.65 13.60
CA LEU A 40 -2.51 -5.96 12.51
C LEU A 40 -1.01 -5.91 12.74
N LEU A 41 -0.58 -5.77 13.99
CA LEU A 41 0.84 -5.73 14.33
C LEU A 41 1.40 -7.14 14.61
N ASP A 42 2.02 -7.75 13.61
CA ASP A 42 2.79 -8.99 13.78
C ASP A 42 4.23 -8.69 14.21
N VAL A 43 4.45 -8.59 15.52
CA VAL A 43 5.80 -8.55 16.12
C VAL A 43 6.36 -9.94 16.42
N SER A 44 5.72 -11.00 15.93
CA SER A 44 6.23 -12.36 16.15
C SER A 44 7.39 -12.67 15.21
N LYS A 45 8.16 -13.70 15.56
CA LYS A 45 9.25 -14.24 14.73
C LYS A 45 8.77 -14.88 13.41
N ARG A 46 7.45 -14.95 13.16
CA ARG A 46 6.89 -15.33 11.86
C ARG A 46 7.00 -14.19 10.85
N ASN A 47 7.13 -12.95 11.33
CA ASN A 47 7.32 -11.79 10.48
C ASN A 47 8.74 -11.79 9.90
N ARG A 48 8.85 -11.92 8.57
CA ARG A 48 10.12 -11.89 7.84
C ARG A 48 10.88 -10.58 8.00
N ALA A 49 10.20 -9.48 8.33
CA ALA A 49 10.85 -8.20 8.62
C ALA A 49 11.55 -8.19 10.00
N LEU A 50 11.24 -9.13 10.91
CA LEU A 50 11.90 -9.28 12.20
C LEU A 50 12.85 -10.48 12.28
N SER A 51 12.49 -11.56 11.61
CA SER A 51 13.29 -12.78 11.52
C SER A 51 13.48 -13.16 10.05
N PHE A 52 14.32 -12.41 9.35
CA PHE A 52 14.63 -12.65 7.96
C PHE A 52 15.40 -13.96 7.79
N LYS A 53 14.89 -14.80 6.89
CA LYS A 53 15.55 -16.04 6.46
C LYS A 53 15.53 -16.08 4.92
N PRO A 54 16.70 -16.15 4.27
CA PRO A 54 16.78 -16.12 2.81
C PRO A 54 16.15 -17.40 2.23
N ASN A 55 15.42 -17.23 1.12
CA ASN A 55 14.82 -18.32 0.37
C ASN A 55 15.58 -18.51 -0.96
N LYS A 56 15.96 -19.74 -1.29
CA LYS A 56 16.70 -20.09 -2.52
C LYS A 56 16.08 -19.55 -3.81
N VAL A 57 14.78 -19.35 -3.82
CA VAL A 57 14.00 -19.08 -5.03
C VAL A 57 13.49 -17.63 -5.09
N THR A 58 13.18 -17.04 -3.94
CA THR A 58 12.55 -15.71 -3.85
C THR A 58 13.41 -14.72 -3.05
N THR A 59 14.71 -14.98 -2.96
CA THR A 59 15.69 -14.08 -2.35
C THR A 59 16.96 -14.11 -3.18
N ILE A 60 17.48 -12.93 -3.51
CA ILE A 60 18.82 -12.76 -4.08
C ILE A 60 19.68 -12.07 -3.04
N ALA A 61 20.79 -12.70 -2.67
CA ALA A 61 21.83 -12.05 -1.86
C ALA A 61 22.72 -11.23 -2.80
N ILE A 62 22.87 -9.95 -2.47
CA ILE A 62 23.81 -9.06 -3.11
C ILE A 62 25.06 -9.03 -2.22
N VAL A 63 26.20 -9.36 -2.80
CA VAL A 63 27.47 -9.57 -2.11
C VAL A 63 28.50 -8.55 -2.59
N ASP A 64 29.50 -8.23 -1.78
CA ASP A 64 30.56 -7.26 -2.14
C ASP A 64 30.03 -5.88 -2.59
N GLU A 65 28.88 -5.45 -2.06
CA GLU A 65 28.31 -4.13 -2.30
C GLU A 65 28.08 -3.38 -0.99
N GLN A 66 28.08 -2.04 -1.07
CA GLN A 66 27.84 -1.18 0.08
C GLN A 66 26.40 -0.67 0.09
N PRO A 67 25.62 -0.84 1.18
CA PRO A 67 24.22 -0.41 1.24
C PRO A 67 23.99 1.06 0.87
N ALA A 68 24.89 1.95 1.32
CA ALA A 68 24.78 3.38 1.04
C ALA A 68 25.08 3.72 -0.44
N GLU A 69 26.01 3.02 -1.09
CA GLU A 69 26.28 3.22 -2.51
C GLU A 69 25.13 2.70 -3.38
N VAL A 70 24.56 1.54 -3.04
CA VAL A 70 23.37 1.00 -3.73
C VAL A 70 22.20 1.96 -3.59
N PHE A 71 21.98 2.52 -2.39
CA PHE A 71 20.97 3.55 -2.17
C PHE A 71 21.22 4.81 -3.02
N ARG A 72 22.46 5.30 -3.05
CA ARG A 72 22.86 6.46 -3.85
C ARG A 72 22.61 6.23 -5.34
N HIS A 73 22.97 5.07 -5.88
CA HIS A 73 22.79 4.74 -7.29
C HIS A 73 21.32 4.61 -7.68
N LEU A 74 20.54 3.84 -6.92
CA LEU A 74 19.16 3.52 -7.28
C LEU A 74 18.19 4.65 -6.96
N TYR A 75 18.31 5.26 -5.78
CA TYR A 75 17.34 6.25 -5.29
C TYR A 75 17.80 7.68 -5.55
N LEU A 76 18.98 8.08 -5.07
CA LEU A 76 19.43 9.49 -5.20
C LEU A 76 19.76 9.89 -6.64
N GLN A 77 20.28 8.96 -7.44
CA GLN A 77 20.64 9.21 -8.85
C GLN A 77 19.57 8.72 -9.84
N GLU A 78 18.50 8.07 -9.36
CA GLU A 78 17.44 7.47 -10.18
C GLU A 78 17.99 6.58 -11.32
N ARG A 79 19.09 5.86 -11.07
CA ARG A 79 19.72 4.97 -12.06
C ARG A 79 19.27 3.53 -11.85
N GLN A 80 19.39 2.73 -12.90
CA GLN A 80 19.16 1.29 -12.83
C GLN A 80 20.48 0.54 -12.66
N MET A 81 20.45 -0.57 -11.93
CA MET A 81 21.59 -1.47 -11.77
C MET A 81 21.29 -2.87 -12.33
N ARG A 82 22.30 -3.55 -12.87
CA ARG A 82 22.21 -4.90 -13.46
C ARG A 82 22.73 -5.95 -12.50
N PHE A 83 22.08 -7.10 -12.44
CA PHE A 83 22.58 -8.21 -11.63
C PHE A 83 23.75 -8.92 -12.32
N LEU A 84 24.85 -9.09 -11.59
CA LEU A 84 25.99 -9.89 -12.01
C LEU A 84 25.96 -11.26 -11.32
N PRO A 85 26.01 -12.37 -12.07
CA PRO A 85 26.12 -13.69 -11.48
C PRO A 85 27.49 -13.93 -10.86
N ALA A 86 27.54 -14.84 -9.88
CA ALA A 86 28.79 -15.36 -9.36
C ALA A 86 29.62 -15.99 -10.48
N GLN A 87 30.93 -15.73 -10.47
CA GLN A 87 31.84 -16.41 -11.38
C GLN A 87 32.07 -17.84 -10.88
N PRO A 88 31.96 -18.87 -11.75
CA PRO A 88 32.36 -20.22 -11.37
C PRO A 88 33.86 -20.20 -11.05
N GLU A 89 34.24 -20.68 -9.87
CA GLU A 89 35.64 -20.69 -9.41
C GLU A 89 36.56 -21.34 -10.47
N ALA A 90 37.36 -20.53 -11.15
CA ALA A 90 38.40 -20.99 -12.07
C ALA A 90 39.82 -20.78 -11.51
N ASP A 91 39.97 -20.16 -10.33
CA ASP A 91 41.27 -19.95 -9.67
C ASP A 91 41.15 -20.08 -8.14
N ALA A 92 40.94 -21.30 -7.65
CA ALA A 92 41.21 -21.64 -6.26
C ALA A 92 42.62 -22.26 -6.18
N HIS A 93 43.60 -21.47 -5.74
CA HIS A 93 44.87 -22.02 -5.29
C HIS A 93 44.64 -22.97 -4.09
N PRO A 94 45.27 -24.16 -4.08
CA PRO A 94 44.94 -25.20 -3.12
C PRO A 94 45.71 -25.00 -1.80
N THR A 95 45.00 -25.01 -0.69
CA THR A 95 45.57 -25.41 0.61
C THR A 95 44.72 -26.52 1.21
N LEU A 96 45.02 -27.73 0.69
CA LEU A 96 45.32 -29.00 1.37
C LEU A 96 44.40 -29.56 2.49
N PRO A 97 44.40 -30.91 2.66
CA PRO A 97 43.19 -31.71 2.64
C PRO A 97 42.92 -32.45 3.96
N VAL A 98 41.70 -32.94 4.17
CA VAL A 98 41.46 -34.12 5.01
C VAL A 98 40.44 -35.04 4.33
N ALA A 99 40.83 -36.32 4.27
CA ALA A 99 40.24 -37.43 3.52
C ALA A 99 38.90 -37.96 4.09
N PRO A 100 38.15 -38.79 3.32
CA PRO A 100 36.78 -39.19 3.63
C PRO A 100 36.66 -40.58 4.28
N ALA A 101 35.65 -40.77 5.12
CA ALA A 101 34.99 -42.04 5.48
C ALA A 101 33.79 -41.68 6.39
N GLY A 102 32.57 -42.18 6.29
CA GLY A 102 31.93 -43.22 5.49
C GLY A 102 30.41 -43.15 5.80
N ALA A 103 29.63 -43.83 4.98
CA ALA A 103 28.17 -43.77 4.85
C ALA A 103 27.34 -44.03 6.13
N ASP A 104 26.14 -43.42 6.21
CA ASP A 104 24.90 -44.19 6.05
C ASP A 104 23.66 -43.30 5.84
N ALA A 105 22.79 -43.78 4.96
CA ALA A 105 21.58 -43.13 4.46
C ALA A 105 20.36 -43.44 5.35
N ALA A 106 19.51 -42.43 5.60
CA ALA A 106 18.07 -42.63 5.79
C ALA A 106 17.32 -41.31 5.61
N GLY A 107 16.19 -41.38 4.89
CA GLY A 107 15.46 -40.24 4.35
C GLY A 107 14.88 -39.26 5.37
N GLY A 108 15.01 -38.00 5.03
CA GLY A 108 14.27 -36.88 5.59
C GLY A 108 14.49 -35.68 4.68
N VAL A 109 13.44 -35.15 4.09
CA VAL A 109 13.51 -33.92 3.27
C VAL A 109 13.71 -32.74 4.23
N ALA A 110 14.90 -32.65 4.81
CA ALA A 110 15.33 -31.53 5.62
C ALA A 110 15.65 -30.37 4.66
N GLY A 111 15.08 -29.20 4.96
CA GLY A 111 15.33 -27.98 4.21
C GLY A 111 16.83 -27.72 4.15
N ALA A 112 17.44 -27.97 3.00
CA ALA A 112 18.84 -27.67 2.77
C ALA A 112 19.02 -26.16 2.86
N GLU A 113 19.70 -25.72 3.90
CA GLU A 113 20.14 -24.35 4.12
C GLU A 113 20.89 -23.85 2.87
N ILE A 114 20.75 -22.57 2.58
CA ILE A 114 21.62 -21.90 1.61
C ILE A 114 22.98 -21.86 2.29
N GLU A 115 24.05 -22.34 1.64
CA GLU A 115 25.40 -22.06 2.12
C GLU A 115 25.51 -20.54 2.29
N GLU A 116 25.60 -20.11 3.55
CA GLU A 116 25.81 -18.72 3.91
C GLU A 116 27.02 -18.23 3.12
N GLY A 117 26.79 -17.24 2.25
CA GLY A 117 27.88 -16.63 1.50
C GLY A 117 28.81 -15.92 2.48
N GLY A 118 29.82 -16.62 2.99
CA GLY A 118 30.82 -16.09 3.90
C GLY A 118 30.28 -15.42 5.18
N PRO A 119 31.16 -14.96 6.07
CA PRO A 119 30.77 -14.11 7.19
C PRO A 119 30.23 -12.77 6.69
N SER A 120 28.99 -12.43 7.05
CA SER A 120 28.40 -11.10 6.83
C SER A 120 29.28 -10.00 7.44
N PRO A 121 29.76 -9.02 6.65
CA PRO A 121 30.65 -7.97 7.14
C PRO A 121 29.93 -7.09 8.16
N ASP A 122 30.62 -6.75 9.25
CA ASP A 122 30.19 -5.67 10.13
C ASP A 122 30.21 -4.34 9.37
N PHE A 123 29.25 -3.47 9.66
CA PHE A 123 29.26 -2.11 9.15
C PHE A 123 30.43 -1.34 9.77
N ILE A 124 31.30 -0.82 8.90
CA ILE A 124 32.41 0.06 9.24
C ILE A 124 32.26 1.29 8.34
N PRO A 125 32.15 2.51 8.90
CA PRO A 125 32.09 3.73 8.11
C PRO A 125 33.32 3.88 7.22
N TYR A 126 33.12 4.32 5.98
CA TYR A 126 34.17 4.45 4.99
C TYR A 126 34.08 5.79 4.26
N ALA A 127 35.21 6.25 3.71
CA ALA A 127 35.23 7.39 2.80
C ALA A 127 34.96 6.92 1.37
N THR A 128 34.03 7.56 0.66
CA THR A 128 33.67 7.18 -0.73
C THR A 128 34.89 7.20 -1.67
N SER A 129 35.90 8.03 -1.41
CA SER A 129 37.16 8.09 -2.17
C SER A 129 38.04 6.84 -2.03
N GLU A 130 37.82 6.03 -1.00
CA GLU A 130 38.59 4.82 -0.72
C GLU A 130 37.96 3.57 -1.34
N LEU A 131 36.73 3.68 -1.86
CA LEU A 131 36.03 2.59 -2.52
C LEU A 131 36.64 2.29 -3.89
N GLY A 132 36.86 1.00 -4.16
CA GLY A 132 37.20 0.54 -5.49
C GLY A 132 36.05 0.81 -6.48
N ALA A 133 36.39 1.04 -7.75
CA ALA A 133 35.43 1.34 -8.81
C ALA A 133 34.26 0.34 -8.92
N ARG A 134 34.49 -0.92 -8.49
CA ARG A 134 33.48 -1.99 -8.45
C ARG A 134 32.27 -1.69 -7.57
N HIS A 135 32.42 -0.92 -6.49
CA HIS A 135 31.32 -0.58 -5.57
C HIS A 135 30.55 0.68 -6.01
N THR A 136 30.99 1.30 -7.11
CA THR A 136 30.44 2.56 -7.65
C THR A 136 29.98 2.40 -9.09
N ASP A 137 29.95 1.17 -9.61
CA ASP A 137 29.50 0.89 -10.97
C ASP A 137 27.97 0.66 -11.02
N ASP A 138 27.46 0.19 -12.16
CA ASP A 138 26.02 -0.07 -12.36
C ASP A 138 25.64 -1.54 -12.09
N ARG A 139 26.41 -2.25 -11.28
CA ARG A 139 26.31 -3.70 -11.17
C ARG A 139 26.08 -4.15 -9.73
N LEU A 140 25.14 -5.07 -9.55
CA LEU A 140 24.84 -5.73 -8.29
C LEU A 140 25.45 -7.12 -8.33
N GLN A 141 26.56 -7.31 -7.65
CA GLN A 141 27.20 -8.60 -7.52
C GLN A 141 26.34 -9.57 -6.69
N THR A 142 26.19 -10.82 -7.14
CA THR A 142 25.33 -11.81 -6.48
C THR A 142 26.09 -13.11 -6.21
N SER A 143 25.64 -13.87 -5.19
CA SER A 143 26.19 -15.19 -4.88
C SER A 143 25.66 -16.32 -5.78
N ALA A 144 24.70 -16.03 -6.67
CA ALA A 144 24.04 -17.04 -7.50
C ALA A 144 24.72 -17.18 -8.87
N LEU A 145 24.86 -18.42 -9.34
CA LEU A 145 25.28 -18.72 -10.72
C LEU A 145 24.26 -18.19 -11.73
N ALA A 146 24.70 -17.96 -12.98
CA ALA A 146 23.88 -17.32 -14.01
C ALA A 146 22.50 -17.96 -14.24
N GLU A 147 22.43 -19.30 -14.28
CA GLU A 147 21.17 -20.00 -14.55
C GLU A 147 20.19 -19.93 -13.36
N SER A 148 20.69 -20.09 -12.12
CA SER A 148 19.85 -20.01 -10.92
C SER A 148 19.42 -18.57 -10.63
N LEU A 149 20.29 -17.60 -10.94
CA LEU A 149 20.00 -16.18 -10.86
C LEU A 149 18.87 -15.77 -11.80
N ASP A 150 18.94 -16.11 -13.09
CA ASP A 150 17.88 -15.75 -14.07
C ASP A 150 16.53 -16.40 -13.69
N LYS A 151 16.53 -17.68 -13.26
CA LYS A 151 15.31 -18.36 -12.79
C LYS A 151 14.70 -17.68 -11.56
N SER A 152 15.53 -17.30 -10.60
CA SER A 152 15.07 -16.65 -9.36
C SER A 152 14.57 -15.23 -9.63
N LEU A 153 15.31 -14.44 -10.42
CA LEU A 153 14.89 -13.09 -10.82
C LEU A 153 13.59 -13.11 -11.63
N ARG A 154 13.43 -14.07 -12.54
CA ARG A 154 12.16 -14.24 -13.27
C ARG A 154 11.00 -14.52 -12.31
N ARG A 155 11.17 -15.46 -11.38
CA ARG A 155 10.13 -15.78 -10.40
C ARG A 155 9.82 -14.61 -9.47
N ILE A 156 10.83 -13.86 -9.04
CA ILE A 156 10.66 -12.64 -8.25
C ILE A 156 9.88 -11.59 -9.05
N ALA A 157 10.22 -11.38 -10.33
CA ALA A 157 9.49 -10.45 -11.19
C ALA A 157 8.02 -10.86 -11.36
N ASP A 158 7.76 -12.14 -11.68
CA ASP A 158 6.40 -12.68 -11.84
C ASP A 158 5.57 -12.52 -10.55
N GLN A 159 6.17 -12.81 -9.38
CA GLN A 159 5.49 -12.69 -8.09
C GLN A 159 5.28 -11.22 -7.67
N ALA A 160 6.22 -10.33 -7.98
CA ALA A 160 6.07 -8.89 -7.73
C ALA A 160 4.94 -8.30 -8.57
N GLN A 161 4.87 -8.66 -9.86
CA GLN A 161 3.78 -8.24 -10.74
C GLN A 161 2.42 -8.78 -10.27
N ALA A 162 2.34 -10.07 -9.89
CA ALA A 162 1.12 -10.65 -9.35
C ALA A 162 0.65 -9.94 -8.07
N SER A 163 1.58 -9.64 -7.14
CA SER A 163 1.27 -8.87 -5.92
C SER A 163 0.68 -7.50 -6.25
N LEU A 164 1.20 -6.84 -7.29
CA LEU A 164 0.74 -5.52 -7.69
C LEU A 164 -0.64 -5.56 -8.35
N GLU A 165 -0.86 -6.52 -9.27
CA GLU A 165 -2.15 -6.69 -9.96
C GLU A 165 -3.27 -7.13 -9.00
N GLU A 166 -2.95 -7.99 -8.04
CA GLU A 166 -3.93 -8.56 -7.11
C GLU A 166 -4.22 -7.65 -5.91
N GLN A 167 -3.19 -7.01 -5.34
CA GLN A 167 -3.29 -6.29 -4.06
C GLN A 167 -3.01 -4.79 -4.19
N GLY A 168 -2.61 -4.30 -5.38
CA GLY A 168 -2.30 -2.88 -5.60
C GLY A 168 -1.10 -2.36 -4.84
N VAL A 169 -0.24 -3.24 -4.30
CA VAL A 169 0.91 -2.86 -3.49
C VAL A 169 2.23 -3.41 -4.02
N ASN A 170 3.26 -2.58 -3.96
CA ASN A 170 4.62 -3.04 -4.14
C ASN A 170 5.09 -3.79 -2.89
N THR A 171 5.47 -5.05 -3.07
CA THR A 171 6.01 -5.90 -2.01
C THR A 171 7.48 -6.23 -2.21
N LEU A 172 8.11 -5.77 -3.29
CA LEU A 172 9.50 -6.06 -3.63
C LEU A 172 10.42 -4.93 -3.15
N PHE A 173 11.37 -5.29 -2.27
CA PHE A 173 12.32 -4.35 -1.72
C PHE A 173 13.74 -4.88 -1.80
N LEU A 174 14.70 -3.96 -1.90
CA LEU A 174 16.06 -4.17 -1.46
C LEU A 174 16.14 -3.85 0.03
N ALA A 175 16.42 -4.87 0.84
CA ALA A 175 16.86 -4.71 2.22
C ALA A 175 18.31 -4.25 2.20
N LEU A 176 18.56 -3.03 2.67
CA LEU A 176 19.86 -2.39 2.73
C LEU A 176 20.35 -2.41 4.18
N GLY A 177 21.30 -3.31 4.44
CA GLY A 177 21.85 -3.59 5.76
C GLY A 177 20.88 -4.31 6.69
N MET A 178 21.45 -5.00 7.68
CA MET A 178 20.71 -5.87 8.59
C MET A 178 21.13 -5.60 10.03
N LEU A 179 20.17 -5.61 10.96
CA LEU A 179 20.46 -5.75 12.38
C LEU A 179 20.47 -7.23 12.73
N HIS A 180 21.62 -7.70 13.22
CA HIS A 180 21.76 -8.98 13.88
C HIS A 180 21.52 -8.77 15.37
N TYR A 181 20.46 -9.39 15.93
CA TYR A 181 20.04 -9.16 17.31
C TYR A 181 19.63 -10.43 18.02
N LYS A 182 19.59 -10.37 19.34
CA LYS A 182 19.15 -11.46 20.24
C LYS A 182 17.93 -11.00 21.02
N GLU A 183 17.00 -11.92 21.28
CA GLU A 183 15.79 -11.61 22.06
C GLU A 183 16.09 -11.34 23.54
N SER A 184 17.08 -12.04 24.07
CA SER A 184 17.59 -11.81 25.42
C SER A 184 19.10 -11.99 25.44
N PRO A 185 19.80 -11.42 26.43
CA PRO A 185 21.25 -11.62 26.58
C PRO A 185 21.65 -13.10 26.75
N SER A 186 20.74 -13.93 27.27
CA SER A 186 20.93 -15.36 27.47
C SER A 186 20.56 -16.21 26.25
N SER A 187 20.02 -15.62 25.19
CA SER A 187 19.65 -16.34 23.97
C SER A 187 20.88 -16.64 23.12
N GLU A 188 21.02 -17.89 22.69
CA GLU A 188 22.01 -18.26 21.67
C GLU A 188 21.48 -18.02 20.24
N GLU A 189 20.16 -17.96 20.07
CA GLU A 189 19.55 -17.71 18.76
C GLU A 189 19.75 -16.24 18.35
N MET A 190 20.30 -16.04 17.15
CA MET A 190 20.51 -14.74 16.52
C MET A 190 19.50 -14.51 15.39
N PHE A 191 18.77 -13.41 15.49
CA PHE A 191 17.81 -12.94 14.51
C PHE A 191 18.44 -11.92 13.59
N ARG A 192 17.90 -11.80 12.37
CA ARG A 192 18.33 -10.83 11.37
C ARG A 192 17.10 -10.04 10.91
N ALA A 193 17.18 -8.73 10.92
CA ALA A 193 16.10 -7.86 10.45
C ALA A 193 16.66 -6.78 9.52
N PRO A 194 16.03 -6.51 8.36
CA PRO A 194 16.40 -5.38 7.52
C PRO A 194 16.38 -4.06 8.29
N LEU A 195 17.33 -3.18 8.01
CA LEU A 195 17.35 -1.83 8.58
C LEU A 195 16.59 -0.87 7.66
N VAL A 196 17.03 -0.75 6.41
CA VAL A 196 16.41 0.12 5.41
C VAL A 196 15.82 -0.73 4.30
N LEU A 197 14.63 -0.37 3.85
CA LEU A 197 13.92 -1.05 2.78
C LEU A 197 13.70 -0.06 1.66
N LEU A 198 14.34 -0.32 0.53
CA LEU A 198 14.21 0.45 -0.69
C LEU A 198 13.25 -0.27 -1.64
N PRO A 199 12.05 0.29 -1.91
CA PRO A 199 11.14 -0.23 -2.93
C PRO A 199 11.82 -0.32 -4.30
N VAL A 200 11.76 -1.47 -4.96
CA VAL A 200 12.37 -1.65 -6.29
C VAL A 200 11.46 -2.40 -7.25
N SER A 201 11.65 -2.14 -8.55
CA SER A 201 11.05 -2.90 -9.64
C SER A 201 12.12 -3.63 -10.45
N LEU A 202 11.74 -4.80 -10.99
CA LEU A 202 12.57 -5.55 -11.92
C LEU A 202 12.11 -5.29 -13.35
N GLN A 203 13.04 -4.92 -14.22
CA GLN A 203 12.77 -4.65 -15.63
C GLN A 203 13.66 -5.54 -16.50
N ARG A 204 13.15 -5.93 -17.67
CA ARG A 204 13.91 -6.72 -18.65
C ARG A 204 13.59 -6.24 -20.05
N LYS A 205 14.62 -5.78 -20.79
CA LYS A 205 14.45 -5.25 -22.16
C LYS A 205 14.11 -6.34 -23.18
N SER A 206 14.61 -7.56 -22.99
CA SER A 206 14.34 -8.71 -23.85
C SER A 206 14.66 -10.01 -23.12
N ALA A 207 14.13 -11.14 -23.59
CA ALA A 207 14.44 -12.46 -23.02
C ALA A 207 15.94 -12.84 -23.05
N ARG A 208 16.77 -12.14 -23.85
CA ARG A 208 18.23 -12.32 -23.87
C ARG A 208 18.98 -11.31 -23.01
N ALA A 209 18.35 -10.18 -22.69
CA ALA A 209 18.90 -9.22 -21.73
C ALA A 209 18.71 -9.77 -20.31
N GLY A 210 19.65 -9.46 -19.41
CA GLY A 210 19.47 -9.69 -17.97
C GLY A 210 18.44 -8.73 -17.38
N TYR A 211 17.98 -9.02 -16.16
CA TYR A 211 17.13 -8.10 -15.41
C TYR A 211 17.94 -6.91 -14.89
N THR A 212 17.29 -5.75 -14.81
CA THR A 212 17.75 -4.57 -14.08
C THR A 212 16.83 -4.31 -12.90
N ALA A 213 17.40 -3.80 -11.80
CA ALA A 213 16.66 -3.21 -10.70
C ALA A 213 16.66 -1.69 -10.83
N GLY A 214 15.51 -1.07 -10.57
CA GLY A 214 15.39 0.38 -10.39
C GLY A 214 14.53 0.66 -9.16
N ALA A 215 14.80 1.76 -8.46
CA ALA A 215 13.89 2.23 -7.42
C ALA A 215 12.50 2.48 -8.01
N THR A 216 11.46 2.20 -7.24
CA THR A 216 10.11 2.65 -7.60
C THR A 216 9.87 4.07 -7.10
N ASP A 217 8.70 4.62 -7.43
CA ASP A 217 8.28 5.94 -6.94
C ASP A 217 7.93 5.95 -5.44
N ASP A 218 7.69 4.77 -4.83
CA ASP A 218 7.51 4.64 -3.39
C ASP A 218 8.79 5.01 -2.62
N ASP A 219 8.63 5.76 -1.54
CA ASP A 219 9.74 6.20 -0.71
C ASP A 219 10.39 5.03 0.07
N PRO A 220 11.73 5.01 0.19
CA PRO A 220 12.42 4.12 1.10
C PRO A 220 12.01 4.39 2.55
N MET A 221 12.05 3.34 3.36
CA MET A 221 11.66 3.42 4.76
C MET A 221 12.61 2.62 5.66
N VAL A 222 12.79 3.10 6.88
CA VAL A 222 13.33 2.27 7.96
C VAL A 222 12.31 1.19 8.28
N ASN A 223 12.78 -0.03 8.52
CA ASN A 223 11.93 -1.18 8.79
C ASN A 223 10.96 -0.89 9.95
N PRO A 224 9.65 -0.72 9.66
CA PRO A 224 8.70 -0.26 10.65
C PRO A 224 8.44 -1.31 11.73
N ALA A 225 8.46 -2.59 11.37
CA ALA A 225 8.26 -3.68 12.30
C ALA A 225 9.43 -3.74 13.31
N LEU A 226 10.66 -3.58 12.81
CA LEU A 226 11.85 -3.55 13.65
C LEU A 226 11.84 -2.34 14.59
N ALA A 227 11.59 -1.14 14.06
CA ALA A 227 11.52 0.08 14.86
C ALA A 227 10.51 -0.05 16.01
N GLU A 228 9.32 -0.61 15.72
CA GLU A 228 8.28 -0.80 16.72
C GLU A 228 8.62 -1.89 17.74
N TYR A 229 9.22 -3.00 17.30
CA TYR A 229 9.68 -4.07 18.17
C TYR A 229 10.76 -3.58 19.15
N LEU A 230 11.75 -2.83 18.66
CA LEU A 230 12.82 -2.27 19.47
C LEU A 230 12.30 -1.24 20.49
N ARG A 231 11.37 -0.38 20.05
CA ARG A 231 10.72 0.62 20.91
C ARG A 231 9.97 -0.04 22.07
N ARG A 232 9.20 -1.10 21.80
CA ARG A 232 8.38 -1.78 22.83
C ARG A 232 9.18 -2.70 23.75
N SER A 233 10.07 -3.49 23.17
CA SER A 233 10.75 -4.56 23.89
C SER A 233 12.02 -4.09 24.60
N PHE A 234 12.71 -3.09 24.04
CA PHE A 234 14.01 -2.62 24.54
C PHE A 234 14.05 -1.12 24.85
N GLY A 235 12.99 -0.36 24.55
CA GLY A 235 12.98 1.10 24.71
C GLY A 235 13.94 1.84 23.76
N ILE A 236 14.41 1.17 22.70
CA ILE A 236 15.36 1.74 21.73
C ILE A 236 14.55 2.38 20.61
N THR A 237 14.87 3.64 20.28
CA THR A 237 14.32 4.32 19.09
C THR A 237 15.37 4.32 18.00
N LEU A 238 15.02 3.75 16.85
CA LEU A 238 15.88 3.80 15.67
C LEU A 238 15.87 5.20 15.05
N PRO A 239 16.99 5.66 14.47
CA PRO A 239 16.98 6.84 13.61
C PRO A 239 16.04 6.61 12.42
N ASP A 240 15.39 7.68 11.96
CA ASP A 240 14.53 7.64 10.78
C ASP A 240 15.26 8.24 9.57
N LEU A 241 14.75 7.98 8.37
CA LEU A 241 15.23 8.69 7.17
C LEU A 241 14.81 10.17 7.25
N PRO A 242 15.64 11.11 6.77
CA PRO A 242 15.28 12.52 6.71
C PRO A 242 14.12 12.75 5.72
N ASP A 243 13.58 13.97 5.69
CA ASP A 243 12.58 14.37 4.69
C ASP A 243 13.15 14.18 3.27
N LEU A 244 12.65 13.13 2.61
CA LEU A 244 13.12 12.70 1.30
C LEU A 244 12.78 13.71 0.20
N THR A 245 11.83 14.62 0.44
CA THR A 245 11.48 15.68 -0.52
C THR A 245 12.47 16.84 -0.53
N ASN A 246 13.25 16.99 0.55
CA ASN A 246 14.23 18.05 0.72
C ASN A 246 15.58 17.46 1.18
N LEU A 247 16.09 16.48 0.44
CA LEU A 247 17.38 15.89 0.74
C LEU A 247 18.53 16.86 0.46
N PRO A 248 19.52 16.96 1.37
CA PRO A 248 20.78 17.60 1.03
C PRO A 248 21.44 16.91 -0.17
N GLU A 249 22.07 17.68 -1.06
CA GLU A 249 22.78 17.13 -2.25
C GLU A 249 23.84 16.07 -1.91
N GLN A 250 24.33 16.08 -0.65
CA GLN A 250 25.36 15.17 -0.14
C GLN A 250 24.83 14.21 0.94
N TYR A 251 23.54 13.86 0.89
CA TYR A 251 23.00 12.87 1.83
C TYR A 251 23.70 11.52 1.71
N ASP A 252 24.16 10.98 2.85
CA ASP A 252 24.80 9.67 2.94
C ASP A 252 24.03 8.78 3.92
N LEU A 253 23.55 7.65 3.41
CA LEU A 253 22.84 6.65 4.22
C LEU A 253 23.72 6.05 5.31
N GLN A 254 25.06 6.11 5.21
CA GLN A 254 25.99 5.67 6.26
C GLN A 254 25.66 6.32 7.61
N GLN A 255 25.19 7.57 7.63
CA GLN A 255 24.83 8.26 8.87
C GLN A 255 23.77 7.47 9.67
N LEU A 256 22.77 6.92 8.98
CA LEU A 256 21.72 6.12 9.61
C LEU A 256 22.28 4.83 10.23
N PHE A 257 23.24 4.18 9.57
CA PHE A 257 23.91 2.98 10.11
C PHE A 257 24.80 3.31 11.32
N VAL A 258 25.49 4.45 11.30
CA VAL A 258 26.28 4.95 12.45
C VAL A 258 25.38 5.21 13.65
N GLU A 259 24.30 5.96 13.46
CA GLU A 259 23.35 6.29 14.52
C GLU A 259 22.65 5.03 15.06
N THR A 260 22.29 4.10 14.18
CA THR A 260 21.72 2.81 14.58
C THR A 260 22.70 1.99 15.42
N THR A 261 23.97 1.92 14.99
CA THR A 261 25.03 1.21 15.72
C THR A 261 25.21 1.79 17.14
N ALA A 262 25.19 3.13 17.26
CA ALA A 262 25.24 3.80 18.56
C ALA A 262 24.00 3.50 19.43
N ALA A 263 22.81 3.49 18.83
CA ALA A 263 21.56 3.22 19.54
C ALA A 263 21.49 1.79 20.13
N VAL A 264 22.14 0.82 19.47
CA VAL A 264 22.16 -0.59 19.92
C VAL A 264 23.44 -1.00 20.65
N ALA A 265 24.40 -0.09 20.85
CA ALA A 265 25.72 -0.41 21.40
C ALA A 265 25.70 -1.07 22.79
N ASN A 266 24.67 -0.81 23.60
CA ASN A 266 24.51 -1.40 24.93
C ASN A 266 23.94 -2.85 24.90
N GLN A 267 23.59 -3.37 23.72
CA GLN A 267 23.04 -4.71 23.56
C GLN A 267 24.14 -5.71 23.19
N ALA A 268 24.45 -6.61 24.13
CA ALA A 268 25.52 -7.58 23.95
C ALA A 268 25.23 -8.53 22.77
N GLY A 269 26.19 -8.65 21.85
CA GLY A 269 26.11 -9.54 20.68
C GLY A 269 25.25 -9.01 19.54
N TRP A 270 24.78 -7.75 19.61
CA TRP A 270 24.06 -7.13 18.50
C TRP A 270 25.05 -6.44 17.56
N GLN A 271 24.80 -6.55 16.26
CA GLN A 271 25.69 -6.01 15.23
C GLN A 271 24.88 -5.47 14.05
N VAL A 272 25.29 -4.32 13.53
CA VAL A 272 24.81 -3.81 12.25
C VAL A 272 25.69 -4.39 11.15
N LYS A 273 25.08 -5.10 10.21
CA LYS A 273 25.75 -5.78 9.09
C LYS A 273 25.42 -5.09 7.76
N THR A 274 26.31 -5.19 6.80
CA THR A 274 26.15 -4.59 5.46
C THR A 274 25.43 -5.50 4.47
N ASP A 275 24.79 -6.58 4.92
CA ASP A 275 24.11 -7.51 4.00
C ASP A 275 23.02 -6.81 3.19
N ILE A 276 22.94 -7.15 1.92
CA ILE A 276 21.91 -6.64 1.01
C ILE A 276 21.12 -7.81 0.43
N TYR A 277 19.79 -7.73 0.52
CA TYR A 277 18.90 -8.77 -0.02
C TYR A 277 17.77 -8.18 -0.84
N LEU A 278 17.57 -8.71 -2.04
CA LEU A 278 16.33 -8.52 -2.80
C LEU A 278 15.31 -9.56 -2.32
N SER A 279 14.20 -9.11 -1.71
CA SER A 279 13.15 -10.02 -1.25
C SER A 279 11.80 -9.33 -1.08
N PHE A 280 10.81 -10.12 -0.71
CA PHE A 280 9.45 -9.66 -0.47
C PHE A 280 9.21 -9.31 0.99
N PHE A 281 8.67 -8.12 1.22
CA PHE A 281 8.24 -7.64 2.52
C PHE A 281 6.85 -7.00 2.40
N SER A 282 6.00 -7.19 3.42
CA SER A 282 4.65 -6.63 3.44
C SER A 282 4.44 -5.83 4.71
N PHE A 283 4.15 -4.54 4.55
CA PHE A 283 3.94 -3.59 5.64
C PHE A 283 2.52 -3.02 5.66
N GLN A 284 1.62 -3.49 4.79
CA GLN A 284 0.22 -3.03 4.72
C GLN A 284 -0.44 -3.00 6.09
N LYS A 285 -0.33 -4.11 6.84
CA LYS A 285 -0.91 -4.21 8.18
C LYS A 285 -0.30 -3.24 9.18
N PHE A 286 0.98 -2.90 9.01
CA PHE A 286 1.65 -1.92 9.86
C PHE A 286 1.15 -0.50 9.59
N VAL A 287 0.99 -0.11 8.33
CA VAL A 287 0.40 1.18 7.96
C VAL A 287 -1.02 1.30 8.53
N MET A 288 -1.83 0.25 8.35
CA MET A 288 -3.18 0.17 8.95
C MET A 288 -3.13 0.23 10.48
N TYR A 289 -2.13 -0.39 11.12
CA TYR A 289 -1.94 -0.32 12.56
C TYR A 289 -1.67 1.12 13.02
N LYS A 290 -0.74 1.83 12.38
CA LYS A 290 -0.41 3.23 12.71
C LYS A 290 -1.61 4.15 12.50
N ASP A 291 -2.33 3.99 11.38
CA ASP A 291 -3.53 4.76 11.11
C ASP A 291 -4.61 4.53 12.17
N LEU A 292 -4.88 3.26 12.52
CA LEU A 292 -5.80 2.91 13.59
C LEU A 292 -5.30 3.37 14.97
N GLU A 293 -3.98 3.49 15.16
CA GLU A 293 -3.38 4.02 16.38
C GLU A 293 -3.72 5.50 16.58
N VAL A 294 -3.43 6.30 15.56
CA VAL A 294 -3.67 7.75 15.53
C VAL A 294 -5.16 8.06 15.57
N ASN A 295 -5.98 7.34 14.79
CA ASN A 295 -7.38 7.65 14.56
C ASN A 295 -8.36 6.85 15.42
N ALA A 296 -7.90 6.14 16.45
CA ALA A 296 -8.73 5.24 17.26
C ALA A 296 -10.00 5.89 17.85
N ALA A 297 -9.89 7.15 18.28
CA ALA A 297 -11.03 7.87 18.87
C ALA A 297 -12.12 8.16 17.83
N ALA A 298 -11.74 8.70 16.66
CA ALA A 298 -12.65 8.96 15.55
C ALA A 298 -13.28 7.66 15.04
N PHE A 299 -12.47 6.62 14.89
CA PHE A 299 -12.91 5.29 14.46
C PHE A 299 -13.93 4.68 15.43
N GLY A 300 -13.72 4.80 16.75
CA GLY A 300 -14.66 4.31 17.77
C GLY A 300 -15.95 5.14 17.90
N ALA A 301 -15.94 6.39 17.44
CA ALA A 301 -17.12 7.25 17.42
C ALA A 301 -17.98 7.06 16.16
N HIS A 302 -17.43 6.49 15.08
CA HIS A 302 -18.13 6.40 13.80
C HIS A 302 -19.37 5.48 13.87
N PRO A 303 -20.58 5.94 13.43
CA PRO A 303 -21.82 5.17 13.54
C PRO A 303 -21.76 3.77 12.92
N LEU A 304 -21.30 3.66 11.66
CA LEU A 304 -21.17 2.36 10.98
C LEU A 304 -20.19 1.40 11.68
N VAL A 305 -19.07 1.91 12.18
CA VAL A 305 -18.08 1.08 12.90
C VAL A 305 -18.68 0.56 14.20
N ARG A 306 -19.38 1.42 14.96
CA ARG A 306 -20.08 1.02 16.18
C ARG A 306 -21.15 -0.03 15.88
N GLN A 307 -21.94 0.13 14.81
CA GLN A 307 -22.94 -0.87 14.40
C GLN A 307 -22.29 -2.22 14.08
N VAL A 308 -21.17 -2.23 13.35
CA VAL A 308 -20.41 -3.47 13.03
C VAL A 308 -19.87 -4.14 14.31
N ILE A 309 -19.30 -3.38 15.24
CA ILE A 309 -18.70 -3.91 16.47
C ILE A 309 -19.77 -4.40 17.46
N LEU A 310 -20.78 -3.57 17.71
CA LEU A 310 -21.83 -3.84 18.68
C LEU A 310 -22.81 -4.89 18.16
N ARG A 311 -22.94 -5.00 16.82
CA ARG A 311 -24.00 -5.74 16.12
C ARG A 311 -25.39 -5.23 16.51
N SER A 312 -25.49 -3.93 16.73
CA SER A 312 -26.69 -3.23 17.18
C SER A 312 -27.24 -2.37 16.04
N GLY A 313 -28.54 -2.46 15.77
CA GLY A 313 -29.23 -1.72 14.70
C GLY A 313 -30.13 -2.62 13.84
N SER A 314 -31.18 -2.03 13.24
CA SER A 314 -31.93 -2.67 12.15
C SER A 314 -30.97 -3.05 11.04
N SER A 315 -31.16 -4.21 10.41
CA SER A 315 -30.26 -4.70 9.37
C SER A 315 -30.04 -3.63 8.28
N LEU A 316 -28.80 -3.17 8.08
CA LEU A 316 -28.35 -2.36 6.91
C LEU A 316 -28.56 -3.09 5.56
N ARG A 317 -29.22 -4.25 5.57
CA ARG A 317 -29.46 -5.11 4.42
C ARG A 317 -30.67 -4.69 3.60
N ALA A 318 -31.51 -3.79 4.09
CA ALA A 318 -32.69 -3.33 3.39
C ALA A 318 -32.63 -1.83 3.17
N LEU A 319 -32.94 -1.41 1.94
CA LEU A 319 -33.25 -0.02 1.66
C LEU A 319 -34.39 0.46 2.56
N PRO A 320 -34.38 1.72 3.03
CA PRO A 320 -35.50 2.31 3.74
C PRO A 320 -36.81 2.16 2.97
N ASP A 321 -37.94 2.01 3.67
CA ASP A 321 -39.25 1.80 3.03
C ASP A 321 -39.61 2.96 2.08
N GLU A 322 -39.24 4.19 2.43
CA GLU A 322 -39.39 5.37 1.57
C GLU A 322 -38.65 5.25 0.23
N ILE A 323 -37.52 4.54 0.17
CA ILE A 323 -36.77 4.30 -1.08
C ILE A 323 -37.37 3.11 -1.82
N ARG A 324 -37.77 2.06 -1.09
CA ARG A 324 -38.36 0.85 -1.68
C ARG A 324 -39.68 1.15 -2.38
N ALA A 325 -40.52 1.95 -1.75
CA ALA A 325 -41.84 2.33 -2.24
C ALA A 325 -41.82 3.55 -3.18
N ALA A 326 -40.64 4.14 -3.44
CA ALA A 326 -40.54 5.33 -4.29
C ALA A 326 -40.96 5.04 -5.74
N GLU A 327 -41.80 5.92 -6.28
CA GLU A 327 -42.19 5.96 -7.69
C GLU A 327 -41.11 6.71 -8.47
N LEU A 328 -40.13 5.98 -9.00
CA LEU A 328 -38.90 6.56 -9.58
C LEU A 328 -39.17 7.57 -10.70
N ASP A 329 -40.17 7.30 -11.54
CA ASP A 329 -40.50 8.20 -12.67
C ASP A 329 -41.03 9.57 -12.19
N GLU A 330 -41.66 9.63 -11.01
CA GLU A 330 -42.21 10.86 -10.43
C GLU A 330 -41.24 11.52 -9.44
N GLU A 331 -40.65 10.73 -8.55
CA GLU A 331 -39.83 11.19 -7.44
C GLU A 331 -38.35 11.38 -7.80
N PHE A 332 -37.89 10.77 -8.90
CA PHE A 332 -36.50 10.85 -9.35
C PHE A 332 -36.40 11.05 -10.87
N PRO A 333 -36.94 12.18 -11.36
CA PRO A 333 -37.12 12.44 -12.78
C PRO A 333 -35.76 12.66 -13.48
N PRO A 334 -35.63 12.31 -14.78
CA PRO A 334 -34.35 12.36 -15.51
C PRO A 334 -33.62 13.70 -15.42
N GLU A 335 -34.37 14.81 -15.39
CA GLU A 335 -33.84 16.18 -15.27
C GLU A 335 -33.13 16.44 -13.94
N GLY A 336 -33.49 15.70 -12.89
CA GLY A 336 -32.87 15.74 -11.57
C GLY A 336 -31.77 14.70 -11.36
N THR A 337 -31.47 13.89 -12.38
CA THR A 337 -30.46 12.83 -12.28
C THR A 337 -29.25 13.11 -13.17
N ALA A 338 -28.05 12.80 -12.67
CA ALA A 338 -26.82 12.85 -13.46
C ALA A 338 -26.42 11.44 -13.93
N GLN A 339 -27.32 10.79 -14.66
CA GLN A 339 -27.04 9.48 -15.27
C GLN A 339 -26.13 9.65 -16.48
N VAL A 340 -24.96 9.04 -16.44
CA VAL A 340 -23.96 9.09 -17.53
C VAL A 340 -23.84 7.78 -18.29
N VAL A 341 -24.36 6.69 -17.71
CA VAL A 341 -24.50 5.38 -18.33
C VAL A 341 -25.90 4.83 -18.06
N ASN A 342 -26.35 3.85 -18.83
CA ASN A 342 -27.70 3.28 -18.67
C ASN A 342 -27.92 2.78 -17.22
N ALA A 343 -29.16 2.80 -16.75
CA ALA A 343 -29.53 2.22 -15.46
C ALA A 343 -30.88 1.51 -15.54
N ASP A 344 -30.98 0.35 -14.90
CA ASP A 344 -32.30 -0.27 -14.65
C ASP A 344 -32.96 0.30 -13.39
N SER A 345 -34.22 -0.06 -13.14
CA SER A 345 -34.98 0.45 -11.99
C SER A 345 -34.37 0.11 -10.62
N SER A 346 -33.64 -1.00 -10.51
CA SER A 346 -32.95 -1.37 -9.27
C SER A 346 -31.72 -0.49 -9.03
N GLN A 347 -30.98 -0.18 -10.10
CA GLN A 347 -29.83 0.71 -10.07
C GLN A 347 -30.24 2.17 -9.81
N LEU A 348 -31.32 2.64 -10.45
CA LEU A 348 -31.91 3.95 -10.19
C LEU A 348 -32.34 4.13 -8.73
N ARG A 349 -32.94 3.09 -8.15
CA ARG A 349 -33.32 3.11 -6.73
C ARG A 349 -32.10 3.20 -5.80
N ALA A 350 -30.98 2.57 -6.15
CA ALA A 350 -29.73 2.75 -5.41
C ALA A 350 -29.19 4.18 -5.54
N ILE A 351 -29.28 4.78 -6.73
CA ILE A 351 -28.88 6.17 -6.95
C ILE A 351 -29.75 7.14 -6.14
N LEU A 352 -31.06 6.93 -6.11
CA LEU A 352 -31.99 7.69 -5.27
C LEU A 352 -31.67 7.58 -3.77
N ALA A 353 -31.28 6.39 -3.30
CA ALA A 353 -30.90 6.21 -1.91
C ALA A 353 -29.69 7.09 -1.54
N VAL A 354 -28.66 7.11 -2.38
CA VAL A 354 -27.44 7.89 -2.15
C VAL A 354 -27.70 9.40 -2.28
N SER A 355 -28.55 9.84 -3.22
CA SER A 355 -28.93 11.25 -3.32
C SER A 355 -29.67 11.74 -2.07
N ARG A 356 -30.46 10.86 -1.44
CA ARG A 356 -31.08 11.11 -0.12
C ARG A 356 -30.16 10.87 1.09
N ASN A 357 -28.85 10.69 0.87
CA ASN A 357 -27.81 10.48 1.89
C ASN A 357 -27.97 9.21 2.73
N HIS A 358 -28.53 8.15 2.17
CA HIS A 358 -28.58 6.84 2.82
C HIS A 358 -27.31 6.02 2.57
N ASP A 359 -26.84 5.36 3.63
CA ASP A 359 -25.84 4.29 3.52
C ASP A 359 -26.50 3.02 2.97
N LEU A 360 -25.86 2.35 2.00
CA LEU A 360 -26.41 1.14 1.39
C LEU A 360 -25.36 0.08 1.09
N VAL A 361 -25.79 -1.18 1.07
CA VAL A 361 -25.02 -2.32 0.58
C VAL A 361 -25.63 -2.77 -0.74
N LEU A 362 -24.84 -2.71 -1.81
CA LEU A 362 -25.27 -3.13 -3.14
C LEU A 362 -24.75 -4.54 -3.44
N GLU A 363 -25.66 -5.50 -3.55
CA GLU A 363 -25.35 -6.88 -3.93
C GLU A 363 -25.80 -7.13 -5.36
N GLY A 364 -24.93 -7.75 -6.16
CA GLY A 364 -25.24 -8.07 -7.55
C GLY A 364 -24.40 -9.25 -8.05
N PRO A 365 -25.01 -10.27 -8.66
CA PRO A 365 -24.29 -11.35 -9.34
C PRO A 365 -23.27 -10.84 -10.39
N PRO A 366 -22.33 -11.67 -10.84
CA PRO A 366 -21.45 -11.32 -11.96
C PRO A 366 -22.29 -10.91 -13.20
N GLY A 367 -21.90 -9.80 -13.85
CA GLY A 367 -22.58 -9.30 -15.05
C GLY A 367 -23.78 -8.37 -14.82
N THR A 368 -24.23 -8.11 -13.58
CA THR A 368 -25.41 -7.25 -13.31
C THR A 368 -25.12 -5.75 -13.30
N GLY A 369 -24.08 -5.29 -14.01
CA GLY A 369 -23.79 -3.86 -14.14
C GLY A 369 -23.35 -3.15 -12.84
N LYS A 370 -22.72 -3.84 -11.87
CA LYS A 370 -22.24 -3.19 -10.63
C LYS A 370 -21.34 -1.98 -10.90
N SER A 371 -20.34 -2.13 -11.77
CA SER A 371 -19.45 -1.02 -12.15
C SER A 371 -20.20 0.13 -12.80
N GLN A 372 -21.22 -0.18 -13.60
CA GLN A 372 -22.10 0.80 -14.23
C GLN A 372 -22.95 1.55 -13.19
N THR A 373 -23.44 0.84 -12.17
CA THR A 373 -24.13 1.47 -11.03
C THR A 373 -23.19 2.40 -10.26
N ILE A 374 -21.95 1.96 -9.99
CA ILE A 374 -20.93 2.78 -9.32
C ILE A 374 -20.62 4.05 -10.13
N THR A 375 -20.46 3.95 -11.45
CA THR A 375 -20.22 5.11 -12.32
C THR A 375 -21.34 6.14 -12.19
N ASN A 376 -22.61 5.71 -12.24
CA ASN A 376 -23.74 6.62 -12.06
C ASN A 376 -23.84 7.20 -10.64
N LEU A 377 -23.51 6.42 -9.60
CA LEU A 377 -23.46 6.92 -8.23
C LEU A 377 -22.42 8.02 -8.06
N ILE A 378 -21.23 7.85 -8.65
CA ILE A 378 -20.19 8.87 -8.65
C ILE A 378 -20.66 10.12 -9.39
N ALA A 379 -21.24 9.97 -10.58
CA ALA A 379 -21.76 11.09 -11.37
C ALA A 379 -22.86 11.87 -10.63
N GLN A 380 -23.79 11.18 -9.96
CA GLN A 380 -24.83 11.80 -9.14
C GLN A 380 -24.25 12.55 -7.94
N ALA A 381 -23.29 11.97 -7.24
CA ALA A 381 -22.65 12.66 -6.11
C ALA A 381 -21.87 13.91 -6.58
N LEU A 382 -21.19 13.82 -7.72
CA LEU A 382 -20.47 14.96 -8.32
C LEU A 382 -21.43 16.08 -8.73
N SER A 383 -22.59 15.77 -9.32
CA SER A 383 -23.59 16.80 -9.68
C SER A 383 -24.18 17.52 -8.46
N GLU A 384 -24.19 16.84 -7.30
CA GLU A 384 -24.57 17.40 -6.00
C GLU A 384 -23.40 18.10 -5.27
N SER A 385 -22.28 18.37 -5.96
CA SER A 385 -21.08 19.01 -5.40
C SER A 385 -20.43 18.24 -4.23
N LYS A 386 -20.59 16.92 -4.18
CA LYS A 386 -19.95 16.06 -3.18
C LYS A 386 -18.60 15.56 -3.69
N SER A 387 -17.64 15.40 -2.78
CA SER A 387 -16.39 14.67 -3.04
C SER A 387 -16.61 13.17 -2.89
N VAL A 388 -16.04 12.36 -3.77
CA VAL A 388 -16.18 10.90 -3.72
C VAL A 388 -14.80 10.24 -3.57
N LEU A 389 -14.64 9.40 -2.55
CA LEU A 389 -13.50 8.49 -2.43
C LEU A 389 -13.95 7.08 -2.82
N PHE A 390 -13.49 6.61 -3.98
CA PHE A 390 -13.74 5.25 -4.43
C PHE A 390 -12.56 4.35 -4.06
N VAL A 391 -12.83 3.29 -3.29
CA VAL A 391 -11.82 2.33 -2.83
C VAL A 391 -12.20 0.93 -3.30
N ALA A 392 -11.24 0.20 -3.85
CA ALA A 392 -11.40 -1.20 -4.22
C ALA A 392 -10.12 -1.98 -3.90
N GLU A 393 -10.26 -3.28 -3.64
CA GLU A 393 -9.13 -4.16 -3.36
C GLU A 393 -8.28 -4.44 -4.62
N LYS A 394 -8.94 -4.52 -5.79
CA LYS A 394 -8.30 -4.94 -7.05
C LYS A 394 -8.17 -3.78 -8.03
N MET A 395 -6.99 -3.68 -8.65
CA MET A 395 -6.71 -2.67 -9.69
C MET A 395 -7.70 -2.72 -10.85
N ALA A 396 -8.06 -3.91 -11.32
CA ALA A 396 -9.03 -4.07 -12.41
C ALA A 396 -10.40 -3.42 -12.11
N ALA A 397 -10.84 -3.39 -10.84
CA ALA A 397 -12.09 -2.75 -10.47
C ALA A 397 -11.98 -1.22 -10.54
N LEU A 398 -10.84 -0.66 -10.13
CA LEU A 398 -10.52 0.77 -10.24
C LEU A 398 -10.47 1.18 -11.72
N GLU A 399 -9.71 0.45 -12.54
CA GLU A 399 -9.52 0.75 -13.97
C GLU A 399 -10.83 0.71 -14.76
N VAL A 400 -11.71 -0.26 -14.48
CA VAL A 400 -13.01 -0.38 -15.17
C VAL A 400 -13.93 0.80 -14.85
N VAL A 401 -13.98 1.25 -13.58
CA VAL A 401 -14.80 2.40 -13.19
C VAL A 401 -14.20 3.69 -13.73
N HIS A 402 -12.88 3.85 -13.64
CA HIS A 402 -12.17 5.01 -14.17
C HIS A 402 -12.38 5.16 -15.69
N SER A 403 -12.19 4.09 -16.46
CA SER A 403 -12.38 4.10 -17.92
C SER A 403 -13.82 4.53 -18.29
N ARG A 404 -14.83 4.05 -17.55
CA ARG A 404 -16.22 4.47 -17.76
C ARG A 404 -16.46 5.95 -17.44
N LEU A 405 -15.84 6.47 -16.39
CA LEU A 405 -15.92 7.90 -16.05
C LEU A 405 -15.27 8.74 -17.15
N VAL A 406 -14.10 8.33 -17.66
CA VAL A 406 -13.42 9.00 -18.78
C VAL A 406 -14.26 8.96 -20.05
N GLU A 407 -14.82 7.81 -20.40
CA GLU A 407 -15.73 7.64 -21.55
C GLU A 407 -16.99 8.50 -21.43
N ALA A 408 -17.49 8.69 -20.20
CA ALA A 408 -18.60 9.59 -19.87
C ALA A 408 -18.21 11.09 -19.85
N GLY A 409 -16.95 11.44 -20.08
CA GLY A 409 -16.46 12.81 -20.03
C GLY A 409 -16.17 13.35 -18.62
N LEU A 410 -16.17 12.49 -17.61
CA LEU A 410 -15.89 12.85 -16.21
C LEU A 410 -14.42 12.62 -15.79
N GLY A 411 -13.54 12.29 -16.73
CA GLY A 411 -12.13 11.97 -16.45
C GLY A 411 -11.37 13.11 -15.74
N GLU A 412 -11.69 14.37 -16.05
CA GLU A 412 -11.06 15.55 -15.43
C GLU A 412 -11.38 15.72 -13.94
N PHE A 413 -12.45 15.08 -13.45
CA PHE A 413 -12.84 15.06 -12.03
C PHE A 413 -12.22 13.89 -11.27
N CYS A 414 -11.49 13.01 -11.96
CA CYS A 414 -10.87 11.84 -11.38
C CYS A 414 -9.42 12.13 -10.98
N LEU A 415 -9.06 11.77 -9.75
CA LEU A 415 -7.68 11.73 -9.29
C LEU A 415 -7.31 10.28 -8.95
N GLU A 416 -6.40 9.69 -9.72
CA GLU A 416 -5.99 8.30 -9.51
C GLU A 416 -4.85 8.23 -8.47
N LEU A 417 -5.13 7.65 -7.30
CA LEU A 417 -4.15 7.48 -6.21
C LEU A 417 -3.73 6.02 -6.04
N HIS A 418 -3.10 5.42 -7.06
CA HIS A 418 -2.50 4.08 -6.95
C HIS A 418 -0.98 4.10 -7.14
N SER A 419 -0.31 3.18 -6.43
CA SER A 419 1.13 3.09 -6.15
C SER A 419 2.06 2.93 -7.36
N THR A 420 1.55 2.97 -8.59
CA THR A 420 2.36 2.79 -9.81
C THR A 420 2.22 3.85 -10.88
N LYS A 421 1.24 4.77 -10.77
CA LYS A 421 1.11 5.90 -11.72
C LYS A 421 1.09 7.27 -11.06
N ALA A 422 0.85 7.33 -9.75
CA ALA A 422 0.79 8.58 -9.01
C ALA A 422 2.19 9.06 -8.58
N ASN A 423 3.06 9.38 -9.54
CA ASN A 423 4.22 10.22 -9.21
C ASN A 423 3.69 11.51 -8.56
N LYS A 424 4.33 12.05 -7.51
CA LYS A 424 4.00 13.39 -7.01
C LYS A 424 3.92 14.39 -8.18
N ARG A 425 4.80 14.28 -9.18
CA ARG A 425 4.74 15.04 -10.44
C ARG A 425 3.54 14.70 -11.32
N ALA A 426 3.11 13.43 -11.41
CA ALA A 426 1.94 13.03 -12.17
C ALA A 426 0.65 13.52 -11.50
N VAL A 427 0.51 13.34 -10.18
CA VAL A 427 -0.55 13.90 -9.35
C VAL A 427 -0.58 15.43 -9.49
N MET A 428 0.57 16.10 -9.40
CA MET A 428 0.64 17.56 -9.61
C MET A 428 0.26 17.96 -11.03
N ARG A 429 0.55 17.13 -12.03
CA ARG A 429 0.16 17.36 -13.43
C ARG A 429 -1.34 17.16 -13.64
N GLU A 430 -1.92 16.11 -13.04
CA GLU A 430 -3.38 15.87 -13.03
C GLU A 430 -4.11 17.01 -12.32
N LEU A 431 -3.60 17.44 -11.16
CA LEU A 431 -4.16 18.56 -10.42
C LEU A 431 -4.07 19.87 -11.22
N ALA A 432 -2.94 20.12 -11.90
CA ALA A 432 -2.79 21.25 -12.80
C ALA A 432 -3.75 21.18 -13.99
N ALA A 433 -3.90 20.00 -14.62
CA ALA A 433 -4.83 19.79 -15.72
C ALA A 433 -6.29 19.99 -15.30
N ALA A 434 -6.68 19.48 -14.12
CA ALA A 434 -8.01 19.69 -13.56
C ALA A 434 -8.27 21.17 -13.24
N LEU A 435 -7.26 21.89 -12.72
CA LEU A 435 -7.35 23.32 -12.48
C LEU A 435 -7.51 24.10 -13.79
N ASP A 436 -6.74 23.77 -14.82
CA ASP A 436 -6.84 24.39 -16.15
C ASP A 436 -8.21 24.14 -16.79
N ALA A 437 -8.74 22.93 -16.65
CA ALA A 437 -10.05 22.56 -17.17
C ALA A 437 -11.20 23.29 -16.44
N SER A 438 -11.07 23.52 -15.12
CA SER A 438 -12.05 24.28 -14.33
C SER A 438 -12.26 25.72 -14.83
N LEU A 439 -11.31 26.27 -15.58
CA LEU A 439 -11.41 27.60 -16.19
C LEU A 439 -12.25 27.61 -17.48
N GLN A 440 -12.57 26.43 -18.05
CA GLN A 440 -13.37 26.29 -19.25
C GLN A 440 -14.83 26.03 -18.88
N ARG A 441 -15.76 26.87 -19.36
CA ARG A 441 -17.19 26.60 -19.22
C ARG A 441 -17.65 25.64 -20.32
N PRO A 442 -18.23 24.47 -19.98
CA PRO A 442 -18.84 23.62 -20.99
C PRO A 442 -20.03 24.35 -21.64
N ARG A 443 -20.19 24.14 -22.95
CA ARG A 443 -21.40 24.58 -23.67
C ARG A 443 -22.46 23.50 -23.48
N THR A 444 -23.50 23.79 -22.71
CA THR A 444 -24.67 22.92 -22.55
C THR A 444 -25.68 23.14 -23.67
N GLU A 445 -26.09 22.07 -24.34
CA GLU A 445 -27.23 22.08 -25.25
C GLU A 445 -28.53 21.83 -24.46
N GLU A 446 -29.20 22.90 -24.03
CA GLU A 446 -30.46 22.84 -23.27
C GLU A 446 -31.58 22.05 -23.99
N ALA A 447 -31.52 21.98 -25.32
CA ALA A 447 -32.51 21.31 -26.15
C ALA A 447 -32.55 19.78 -25.97
N ALA A 448 -31.43 19.15 -25.59
CA ALA A 448 -31.37 17.70 -25.39
C ALA A 448 -32.17 17.26 -24.13
N THR A 449 -32.08 18.03 -23.05
CA THR A 449 -32.70 17.72 -21.76
C THR A 449 -34.23 17.79 -21.82
N ALA A 450 -34.78 18.79 -22.52
CA ALA A 450 -36.23 18.97 -22.65
C ALA A 450 -36.92 17.82 -23.40
N ARG A 451 -36.22 17.18 -24.36
CA ARG A 451 -36.76 16.03 -25.10
C ARG A 451 -36.90 14.78 -24.23
N ILE A 452 -36.02 14.60 -23.25
CA ILE A 452 -36.01 13.42 -22.38
C ILE A 452 -37.29 13.36 -21.54
N GLY A 453 -37.67 14.48 -20.91
CA GLY A 453 -38.90 14.56 -20.12
C GLY A 453 -40.15 14.26 -20.95
N ALA A 454 -40.26 14.85 -22.15
CA ALA A 454 -41.41 14.63 -23.03
C ALA A 454 -41.56 13.17 -23.45
N VAL A 455 -40.46 12.49 -23.81
CA VAL A 455 -40.48 11.07 -24.19
C VAL A 455 -40.84 10.19 -22.98
N ARG A 456 -40.35 10.52 -21.78
CA ARG A 456 -40.73 9.80 -20.56
C ARG A 456 -42.22 9.90 -20.32
N ASP A 457 -42.78 11.11 -20.35
CA ASP A 457 -44.20 11.34 -20.07
C ASP A 457 -45.11 10.55 -21.03
N GLU A 458 -44.73 10.47 -22.31
CA GLU A 458 -45.41 9.63 -23.31
C GLU A 458 -45.37 8.13 -22.94
N LEU A 459 -44.19 7.61 -22.58
CA LEU A 459 -44.00 6.21 -22.21
C LEU A 459 -44.71 5.85 -20.89
N THR A 460 -44.66 6.73 -19.89
CA THR A 460 -45.35 6.54 -18.61
C THR A 460 -46.87 6.59 -18.80
N ALA A 461 -47.39 7.50 -19.63
CA ALA A 461 -48.81 7.55 -19.97
C ALA A 461 -49.29 6.27 -20.67
N TYR A 462 -48.49 5.77 -21.64
CA TYR A 462 -48.77 4.49 -22.30
C TYR A 462 -48.78 3.32 -21.30
N ALA A 463 -47.77 3.23 -20.43
CA ALA A 463 -47.69 2.17 -19.42
C ALA A 463 -48.89 2.20 -18.46
N ARG A 464 -49.32 3.39 -18.02
CA ARG A 464 -50.53 3.57 -17.20
C ARG A 464 -51.78 3.10 -17.91
N ALA A 465 -51.98 3.51 -19.17
CA ALA A 465 -53.14 3.12 -19.97
C ALA A 465 -53.26 1.59 -20.15
N VAL A 466 -52.14 0.88 -20.27
CA VAL A 466 -52.13 -0.59 -20.36
C VAL A 466 -52.49 -1.28 -19.04
N HIS A 467 -52.21 -0.64 -17.90
CA HIS A 467 -52.49 -1.18 -16.56
C HIS A 467 -53.80 -0.67 -15.96
N GLU A 468 -54.53 0.23 -16.64
CA GLU A 468 -55.86 0.62 -16.22
C GLU A 468 -56.79 -0.60 -16.24
N PRO A 469 -57.47 -0.91 -15.12
CA PRO A 469 -58.44 -1.99 -15.09
C PRO A 469 -59.53 -1.75 -16.14
N PHE A 470 -59.77 -2.75 -16.98
CA PHE A 470 -60.91 -2.72 -17.89
C PHE A 470 -62.19 -2.54 -17.06
N CYS A 471 -62.80 -1.36 -17.15
CA CYS A 471 -64.11 -1.11 -16.56
C CYS A 471 -65.14 -1.89 -17.38
N THR A 472 -65.64 -3.00 -16.80
CA THR A 472 -66.78 -3.77 -17.31
C THR A 472 -68.10 -3.13 -16.90
#